data_AF-A0A534QX87-F1
#
_entry.id   AF-A0A534QX87-F1
#
_cell.length_a   1.000
_cell.length_b   1.000
_cell.length_c   1.000
_cell.angle_alpha   90.00
_cell.angle_beta   90.00
_cell.angle_gamma   90.00
#
_symmetry.space_group_name_H-M   'P 1'
#
loop_
_entity.id
_entity.type
_entity.pdbx_description
1 polymer ?
#
loop_
_entity_poly.entity_id
_entity_poly.type
_entity_poly.pdbx_seq_one_letter_code
_entity_poly.pdbx_strand_id
1 'polypeptide(L)' 'MTALRRSLLFVPGAEPRKLERAREAGADTLLFDLEDSVAPPEKAKARRHVAAALRAGGFGATEAAVRINA' A
#
# COMPACT_ATOMS: atom_id res chain seq x y z
N MET A 1 -2.05 18.16 -13.63
CA MET A 1 -2.01 16.78 -14.17
C MET A 1 -3.06 15.98 -13.44
N THR A 2 -4.00 15.38 -14.14
CA THR A 2 -4.94 14.41 -13.56
C THR A 2 -4.22 13.07 -13.40
N ALA A 3 -4.21 12.51 -12.19
CA ALA A 3 -3.70 11.16 -11.97
C ALA A 3 -4.68 10.16 -12.60
N LEU A 4 -4.17 9.28 -13.47
CA LEU A 4 -4.95 8.15 -13.99
C LEU A 4 -5.16 7.15 -12.85
N ARG A 5 -6.36 6.55 -12.76
CA ARG A 5 -6.71 5.52 -11.77
C ARG A 5 -7.43 4.34 -12.44
N ARG A 6 -6.81 3.80 -13.48
CA ARG A 6 -7.36 2.69 -14.27
C ARG A 6 -7.18 1.34 -13.55
N SER A 7 -6.15 1.24 -12.71
CA SER A 7 -5.81 0.04 -11.95
C SER A 7 -5.44 0.40 -10.51
N LEU A 8 -6.12 -0.25 -9.55
CA LEU A 8 -5.86 -0.12 -8.12
C LEU A 8 -5.36 -1.48 -7.61
N LEU A 9 -4.10 -1.56 -7.21
CA LEU A 9 -3.52 -2.78 -6.65
C LEU A 9 -3.60 -2.72 -5.12
N PHE A 10 -4.40 -3.60 -4.54
CA PHE A 10 -4.48 -3.77 -3.09
C PHE A 10 -3.26 -4.55 -2.58
N VAL A 11 -2.57 -3.99 -1.59
CA VAL A 11 -1.34 -4.57 -1.02
C VAL A 11 -1.54 -4.72 0.49
N PRO A 12 -1.62 -5.95 1.03
CA PRO A 12 -1.81 -6.16 2.47
C PRO A 12 -0.69 -5.55 3.31
N GLY A 13 -1.03 -4.64 4.23
CA GLY A 13 -0.05 -3.92 5.06
C GLY A 13 0.75 -4.83 6.01
N ALA A 14 0.23 -6.02 6.32
CA ALA A 14 0.92 -7.00 7.17
C ALA A 14 2.07 -7.74 6.45
N GLU A 15 2.16 -7.65 5.11
CA GLU A 15 3.10 -8.42 4.29
C GLU A 15 4.23 -7.54 3.70
N PRO A 16 5.34 -7.31 4.44
CA PRO A 16 6.39 -6.35 4.04
C PRO A 16 7.03 -6.68 2.69
N ARG A 17 7.20 -7.97 2.36
CA ARG A 17 7.70 -8.40 1.04
C ARG A 17 6.80 -7.95 -0.11
N LYS A 18 5.47 -7.92 0.09
CA LYS A 18 4.54 -7.43 -0.92
C LYS A 18 4.60 -5.91 -1.05
N LEU A 19 4.73 -5.19 0.07
CA LEU A 19 4.92 -3.73 0.07
C LEU A 19 6.18 -3.32 -0.71
N GLU A 20 7.29 -4.04 -0.50
CA GLU A 20 8.56 -3.76 -1.17
C GLU A 20 8.47 -3.98 -2.69
N ARG A 21 7.78 -5.04 -3.14
CA ARG A 21 7.64 -5.39 -4.56
C ARG A 21 6.54 -4.63 -5.28
N ALA A 22 5.57 -4.07 -4.55
CA ALA A 22 4.40 -3.41 -5.13
C ALA A 22 4.78 -2.26 -6.09
N ARG A 23 5.88 -1.55 -5.82
CA ARG A 23 6.38 -0.47 -6.69
C ARG A 23 6.75 -0.92 -8.12
N GLU A 24 7.00 -2.21 -8.32
CA GLU A 24 7.36 -2.80 -9.61
C GLU A 24 6.14 -3.30 -10.40
N ALA A 25 4.93 -3.23 -9.82
CA ALA A 25 3.74 -3.84 -10.41
C ALA A 25 3.12 -3.06 -11.59
N GLY A 26 3.52 -1.81 -11.80
CA GLY A 26 3.01 -0.97 -12.90
C GLY A 26 1.54 -0.55 -12.75
N ALA A 27 0.98 -0.59 -11.54
CA ALA A 27 -0.35 -0.08 -11.26
C ALA A 27 -0.38 1.46 -11.28
N ASP A 28 -1.53 2.02 -11.64
CA ASP A 28 -1.78 3.47 -11.55
C ASP A 28 -1.82 3.91 -10.07
N THR A 29 -2.44 3.11 -9.20
CA THR A 29 -2.50 3.33 -7.74
C THR A 29 -2.11 2.06 -6.99
N LEU A 30 -1.17 2.19 -6.04
CA LEU A 30 -0.94 1.20 -4.98
C LEU A 30 -1.77 1.58 -3.77
N LEU A 31 -2.66 0.68 -3.35
CA LEU A 31 -3.53 0.87 -2.22
C LEU A 31 -3.09 -0.06 -1.08
N PHE A 32 -2.34 0.50 -0.14
CA PHE A 32 -1.86 -0.20 1.04
C PHE A 32 -3.01 -0.43 2.02
N ASP A 33 -3.31 -1.69 2.28
CA ASP A 33 -4.51 -2.06 3.02
C ASP A 33 -4.22 -2.31 4.51
N LEU A 34 -5.00 -1.65 5.38
CA LEU A 34 -4.99 -1.86 6.83
C LEU A 34 -6.30 -2.46 7.36
N GLU A 35 -7.27 -2.70 6.48
CA GLU A 35 -8.63 -3.15 6.80
C GLU A 35 -8.73 -4.68 6.72
N ASP A 36 -9.49 -5.23 5.76
CA ASP A 36 -9.92 -6.63 5.74
C ASP A 36 -8.81 -7.63 5.46
N SER A 37 -7.76 -7.24 4.71
CA SER A 37 -6.62 -8.13 4.45
C SER A 37 -5.65 -8.24 5.63
N VAL A 38 -5.94 -7.56 6.76
CA VAL A 38 -5.07 -7.52 7.94
C VAL A 38 -5.81 -8.04 9.16
N ALA A 39 -5.35 -9.18 9.68
CA ALA A 39 -5.88 -9.76 10.92
C ALA A 39 -5.79 -8.76 12.09
N PRO A 40 -6.77 -8.71 13.01
CA PRO A 40 -6.79 -7.72 14.09
C PRO A 40 -5.49 -7.59 14.90
N PRO A 41 -4.82 -8.69 15.30
CA PRO A 41 -3.55 -8.61 16.04
C PRO A 41 -2.41 -7.99 15.24
N GLU A 42 -2.49 -8.01 13.91
CA GLU A 42 -1.43 -7.52 13.03
C GLU A 42 -1.58 -6.04 12.67
N LYS A 43 -2.73 -5.41 12.96
CA LYS A 43 -3.02 -4.02 12.53
C LYS A 43 -1.97 -3.01 12.99
N ALA A 44 -1.47 -3.14 14.22
CA ALA A 44 -0.40 -2.27 14.72
C ALA A 44 0.92 -2.45 13.96
N LYS A 45 1.27 -3.70 13.61
CA LYS A 45 2.46 -4.03 12.82
C LYS A 45 2.31 -3.56 11.38
N ALA A 46 1.15 -3.79 10.78
CA ALA A 46 0.81 -3.36 9.43
C ALA A 46 0.94 -1.83 9.27
N ARG A 47 0.41 -1.05 10.22
CA ARG A 47 0.61 0.42 10.22
C ARG A 47 2.07 0.83 10.18
N ARG A 48 2.94 0.15 10.94
CA ARG A 48 4.39 0.42 10.94
C ARG A 48 5.03 0.08 9.60
N HIS A 49 4.68 -1.07 9.01
CA HIS A 49 5.20 -1.46 7.70
C HIS A 49 4.77 -0.49 6.59
N VAL A 50 3.48 -0.14 6.54
CA VAL A 50 2.96 0.81 5.54
C VAL A 50 3.63 2.17 5.71
N ALA A 51 3.77 2.66 6.95
CA ALA A 51 4.48 3.91 7.20
C ALA A 51 5.97 3.85 6.80
N ALA A 52 6.63 2.70 6.96
CA ALA A 52 8.00 2.51 6.50
C ALA A 52 8.08 2.50 4.96
N ALA A 53 7.17 1.80 4.28
CA ALA A 53 7.10 1.76 2.82
C ALA A 53 6.84 3.15 2.22
N LEU A 54 5.89 3.92 2.80
CA LEU A 54 5.60 5.29 2.37
C LEU A 54 6.79 6.23 2.54
N ARG A 55 7.54 6.12 3.64
CA ARG A 55 8.77 6.90 3.86
C ARG A 55 9.91 6.50 2.94
N ALA A 56 10.02 5.22 2.59
CA ALA A 56 11.02 4.74 1.65
C ALA A 56 10.79 5.27 0.22
N GLY A 57 9.54 5.56 -0.15
CA GLY A 57 9.18 6.14 -1.43
C GLY A 57 9.49 5.22 -2.62
N GLY A 58 9.83 5.82 -3.76
CA GLY A 58 10.14 5.08 -4.99
C GLY A 58 8.91 4.66 -5.80
N PHE A 59 7.81 5.40 -5.68
CA PHE A 59 6.57 5.14 -6.43
C PHE A 59 6.54 5.81 -7.82
N GLY A 60 7.48 6.71 -8.13
CA GLY A 60 7.52 7.40 -9.42
C GLY A 60 6.22 8.15 -9.70
N ALA A 61 5.56 7.83 -10.80
CA ALA A 61 4.25 8.39 -11.18
C ALA A 61 3.05 7.64 -10.58
N THR A 62 3.27 6.47 -9.95
CA THR A 62 2.22 5.69 -9.31
C THR A 62 1.72 6.40 -8.05
N GLU A 63 0.40 6.50 -7.92
CA GLU A 63 -0.25 7.03 -6.72
C GLU A 63 -0.10 6.04 -5.56
N ALA A 64 0.28 6.54 -4.38
CA ALA A 64 0.28 5.77 -3.14
C ALA A 64 -0.92 6.17 -2.28
N ALA A 65 -1.79 5.21 -1.97
CA ALA A 65 -2.97 5.39 -1.14
C ALA A 65 -2.98 4.38 0.02
N VAL A 66 -3.75 4.69 1.07
CA VAL A 66 -3.92 3.79 2.22
C VAL A 66 -5.41 3.59 2.47
N ARG A 67 -5.87 2.33 2.53
CA ARG A 67 -7.21 2.00 3.04
C ARG A 67 -7.14 1.88 4.56
N ILE A 68 -7.82 2.80 5.23
CA ILE A 68 -7.90 2.84 6.69
C ILE A 68 -8.96 1.86 7.21
N ASN A 69 -8.98 1.67 8.53
CA ASN A 69 -10.02 0.90 9.19
C ASN A 69 -11.28 1.75 9.36
N ALA A 70 -12.44 1.10 9.50
CA ALA A 70 -13.67 1.74 9.99
C ALA A 70 -13.52 2.33 11.40
#